data_AF-A0A1L4BVS4-F1
#
_entry.id   AF-A0A1L4BVS4-F1
#
_cell.length_a   1.000
_cell.length_b   1.000
_cell.length_c   1.000
_cell.angle_alpha   90.00
_cell.angle_beta   90.00
_cell.angle_gamma   90.00
#
_symmetry.space_group_name_H-M   'P 1'
#
loop_
_entity.id
_entity.type
_entity.pdbx_description
1 polymer ?
#
loop_
_entity_poly.entity_id
_entity_poly.type
_entity_poly.pdbx_seq_one_letter_code
_entity_poly.pdbx_strand_id
1 'polypeptide(L)'
;MPQINIVVVGGGFAGVSAAKSLSKKLKKNSDVVITLIDRHPYHTYMTELHEVAGGRVEPSAIQYDLQRLFSRRKNVQLVTDNVTELDHQNKTVITENGQYAYDYLVLGMGGEANDYGTPGVKENGFTLWSWEDAVRIRRHIEDTIAAAARERDAEKRTAMLRFVVCGSGLTGIEMVGELIDWKPVLADKYHIDESEIELVVVEALPEILATIPRVSSNKVEKYLTKKKVRILKNAPVVNVAPDNVELKTEEDLPTHTLIWAAGVKANTDTDEFGGEKARAGRLVANEFMEAKDLEDVYVIGDLVYYEENGKPTPQIVQAAEQTGHTAAKNIVAAIEGGEKHPHESNYQGTLVSVGSKYGVAYLFDKIHLSGFFAILMKHIVNLKYFIDINSLYYLVQYVFHEFFHIKNKRNIFRGHLSRYGNVLWSVPLRVFYGSMWLVEGLKKAFGILGAESWFGDTVSLPFSWLQEPTSGASEAVVEEVAKPVFGLSYAYGEEPMMIFKEAPGWFESIMKIMIPNTEMALFFQKFMTYVEIAIALALIFGLFTWLTSAATIGLVISFALSGMFYWINIWFIFVAIALMNGSGRAFGLDYYVIPWIQKKAGSWWYGKEKSLY
;
A
#
# COMPACT_ATOMS: atom_id res chain seq x y z
N MET A 1 38.21 -29.85 10.53
CA MET A 1 38.54 -30.38 9.17
C MET A 1 38.95 -29.19 8.31
N PRO A 2 39.39 -29.30 7.05
CA PRO A 2 39.49 -28.12 6.19
C PRO A 2 38.13 -27.40 6.14
N GLN A 3 38.17 -26.07 6.12
CA GLN A 3 36.98 -25.24 6.07
C GLN A 3 36.32 -25.36 4.69
N ILE A 4 35.04 -25.70 4.66
CA ILE A 4 34.21 -25.79 3.45
C ILE A 4 33.64 -24.41 3.13
N ASN A 5 33.93 -23.90 1.94
CA ASN A 5 33.52 -22.57 1.47
C ASN A 5 32.38 -22.70 0.47
N ILE A 6 31.24 -22.07 0.77
CA ILE A 6 30.12 -21.97 -0.14
C ILE A 6 30.00 -20.52 -0.58
N VAL A 7 30.22 -20.23 -1.86
CA VAL A 7 30.06 -18.88 -2.40
C VAL A 7 28.70 -18.79 -3.10
N VAL A 8 27.90 -17.79 -2.72
CA VAL A 8 26.62 -17.47 -3.35
C VAL A 8 26.76 -16.11 -4.02
N VAL A 9 26.55 -16.04 -5.33
CA VAL A 9 26.63 -14.81 -6.11
C VAL A 9 25.21 -14.32 -6.45
N GLY A 10 24.87 -13.13 -5.97
CA GLY A 10 23.57 -12.48 -6.16
C GLY A 10 22.70 -12.55 -4.90
N GLY A 11 22.43 -11.38 -4.30
CA GLY A 11 21.56 -11.13 -3.15
C GLY A 11 20.08 -10.95 -3.51
N GLY A 12 19.64 -11.45 -4.66
CA GLY A 12 18.24 -11.45 -5.09
C GLY A 12 17.36 -12.48 -4.36
N PHE A 13 16.15 -12.72 -4.86
CA PHE A 13 15.21 -13.69 -4.27
C PHE A 13 15.82 -15.10 -4.14
N ALA A 14 16.46 -15.59 -5.21
CA ALA A 14 17.06 -16.92 -5.24
C ALA A 14 18.24 -17.05 -4.28
N GLY A 15 19.20 -16.12 -4.32
CA GLY A 15 20.40 -16.19 -3.50
C GLY A 15 20.15 -15.95 -2.01
N VAL A 16 19.25 -15.01 -1.65
CA VAL A 16 18.83 -14.85 -0.23
C VAL A 16 18.16 -16.12 0.28
N SER A 17 17.30 -16.74 -0.53
CA SER A 17 16.65 -18.01 -0.19
C SER A 17 17.66 -19.14 0.00
N ALA A 18 18.59 -19.32 -0.95
CA ALA A 18 19.66 -20.31 -0.88
C ALA A 18 20.55 -20.10 0.35
N ALA A 19 21.09 -18.89 0.55
CA ALA A 19 21.97 -18.57 1.67
C ALA A 19 21.29 -18.74 3.03
N LYS A 20 20.00 -18.38 3.16
CA LYS A 20 19.23 -18.61 4.41
C LYS A 20 18.99 -20.09 4.66
N SER A 21 18.67 -20.85 3.62
CA SER A 21 18.46 -22.30 3.71
C SER A 21 19.76 -23.02 4.12
N LEU A 22 20.87 -22.73 3.43
CA LEU A 22 22.21 -23.22 3.75
C LEU A 22 22.61 -22.88 5.19
N SER A 23 22.53 -21.59 5.56
CA SER A 23 22.92 -21.12 6.89
C SER A 23 22.11 -21.79 8.00
N LYS A 24 20.80 -22.02 7.79
CA LYS A 24 19.94 -22.67 8.77
C LYS A 24 20.30 -24.15 8.96
N LYS A 25 20.53 -24.87 7.86
CA LYS A 25 20.82 -26.31 7.88
C LYS A 25 22.22 -26.61 8.43
N LEU A 26 23.22 -25.86 7.95
CA LEU A 26 24.63 -26.04 8.32
C LEU A 26 25.02 -25.25 9.58
N LYS A 27 24.05 -24.70 10.33
CA LYS A 27 24.31 -23.86 11.53
C LYS A 27 25.19 -24.54 12.58
N LYS A 28 25.11 -25.88 12.68
CA LYS A 28 25.87 -26.66 13.67
C LYS A 28 27.26 -27.06 13.17
N ASN A 29 27.52 -26.93 11.88
CA ASN A 29 28.80 -27.28 11.29
C ASN A 29 29.71 -26.05 11.33
N SER A 30 30.67 -26.04 12.27
CA SER A 30 31.64 -24.95 12.44
C SER A 30 32.61 -24.82 11.28
N ASP A 31 32.74 -25.87 10.48
CA ASP A 31 33.73 -25.95 9.40
C ASP A 31 33.15 -25.39 8.09
N VAL A 32 31.89 -24.93 8.05
CA VAL A 32 31.27 -24.34 6.87
C VAL A 32 31.19 -22.82 6.99
N VAL A 33 31.65 -22.12 5.94
CA VAL A 33 31.45 -20.68 5.75
C VAL A 33 30.70 -20.43 4.46
N ILE A 34 29.69 -19.57 4.53
CA ILE A 34 28.89 -19.13 3.39
C ILE A 34 29.25 -17.68 3.10
N THR A 35 29.72 -17.38 1.89
CA THR A 35 30.01 -16.01 1.43
C THR A 35 28.94 -15.61 0.43
N LEU A 36 28.09 -14.64 0.78
CA LEU A 36 27.11 -14.06 -0.13
C LEU A 36 27.66 -12.76 -0.71
N ILE A 37 27.89 -12.75 -2.02
CA ILE A 37 28.42 -11.62 -2.79
C ILE A 37 27.28 -10.98 -3.58
N ASP A 38 27.08 -9.66 -3.43
CA ASP A 38 26.15 -8.89 -4.26
C ASP A 38 26.73 -7.51 -4.58
N ARG A 39 26.37 -6.92 -5.71
CA ARG A 39 26.83 -5.57 -6.07
C ARG A 39 26.29 -4.48 -5.15
N HIS A 40 25.18 -4.75 -4.47
CA HIS A 40 24.53 -3.85 -3.54
C HIS A 40 24.58 -4.40 -2.11
N PRO A 41 24.61 -3.51 -1.09
CA PRO A 41 24.52 -3.93 0.31
C PRO A 41 23.09 -4.33 0.73
N TYR A 42 22.15 -4.40 -0.22
CA TYR A 42 20.73 -4.65 0.01
C TYR A 42 20.15 -5.65 -0.99
N HIS A 43 19.17 -6.42 -0.53
CA HIS A 43 18.25 -7.18 -1.36
C HIS A 43 17.20 -6.23 -1.94
N THR A 44 17.08 -6.19 -3.27
CA THR A 44 16.02 -5.40 -3.95
C THR A 44 14.74 -6.21 -4.06
N TYR A 45 13.64 -5.67 -3.52
CA TYR A 45 12.32 -6.27 -3.65
C TYR A 45 11.73 -5.98 -5.04
N MET A 46 12.14 -6.78 -6.02
CA MET A 46 11.87 -6.50 -7.45
C MET A 46 10.37 -6.43 -7.80
N THR A 47 9.51 -7.07 -7.01
CA THR A 47 8.06 -7.09 -7.24
C THR A 47 7.37 -5.74 -7.03
N GLU A 48 8.08 -4.73 -6.52
CA GLU A 48 7.57 -3.36 -6.33
C GLU A 48 8.29 -2.30 -7.18
N LEU A 49 9.11 -2.73 -8.16
CA LEU A 49 9.82 -1.79 -9.04
C LEU A 49 8.86 -0.86 -9.79
N HIS A 50 7.73 -1.37 -10.27
CA HIS A 50 6.69 -0.56 -10.91
C HIS A 50 6.11 0.51 -9.97
N GLU A 51 6.04 0.24 -8.67
CA GLU A 51 5.51 1.16 -7.66
C GLU A 51 6.47 2.32 -7.40
N VAL A 52 7.77 2.03 -7.40
CA VAL A 52 8.83 3.06 -7.34
C VAL A 52 8.86 3.88 -8.63
N ALA A 53 8.84 3.21 -9.79
CA ALA A 53 8.82 3.85 -11.11
C ALA A 53 7.59 4.75 -11.29
N GLY A 54 6.44 4.33 -10.78
CA GLY A 54 5.20 5.10 -10.78
C GLY A 54 5.06 6.11 -9.64
N GLY A 55 6.12 6.38 -8.87
CA GLY A 55 6.12 7.40 -7.81
C GLY A 55 5.13 7.15 -6.66
N ARG A 56 4.72 5.90 -6.45
CA ARG A 56 3.84 5.50 -5.35
C ARG A 56 4.62 5.21 -4.08
N VAL A 57 5.70 4.45 -4.22
CA VAL A 57 6.58 4.00 -3.14
C VAL A 57 7.92 4.72 -3.27
N GLU A 58 8.53 5.07 -2.14
CA GLU A 58 9.85 5.70 -2.15
C GLU A 58 10.95 4.68 -2.49
N PRO A 59 12.03 5.05 -3.20
CA PRO A 59 13.04 4.09 -3.63
C PRO A 59 13.67 3.28 -2.50
N SER A 60 13.83 3.87 -1.32
CA SER A 60 14.42 3.20 -0.15
C SER A 60 13.51 2.13 0.47
N ALA A 61 12.21 2.12 0.16
CA ALA A 61 11.25 1.19 0.75
C ALA A 61 11.38 -0.25 0.22
N ILE A 62 12.04 -0.43 -0.93
CA ILE A 62 12.26 -1.74 -1.57
C ILE A 62 13.71 -2.24 -1.42
N GLN A 63 14.54 -1.52 -0.66
CA GLN A 63 15.93 -1.86 -0.38
C GLN A 63 16.04 -2.51 1.01
N TYR A 64 16.26 -3.82 1.06
CA TYR A 64 16.38 -4.56 2.32
C TYR A 64 17.83 -4.90 2.62
N ASP A 65 18.45 -4.09 3.48
CA ASP A 65 19.81 -4.28 4.00
C ASP A 65 20.14 -5.75 4.33
N LEU A 66 21.14 -6.28 3.61
CA LEU A 66 21.57 -7.67 3.74
C LEU A 66 22.18 -7.93 5.12
N GLN A 67 22.93 -6.98 5.70
CA GLN A 67 23.51 -7.13 7.03
C GLN A 67 22.43 -7.35 8.09
N ARG A 68 21.31 -6.63 7.99
CA ARG A 68 20.16 -6.82 8.87
C ARG A 68 19.53 -8.18 8.68
N LEU A 69 19.32 -8.60 7.42
CA LEU A 69 18.73 -9.89 7.07
C LEU A 69 19.56 -11.09 7.58
N PHE A 70 20.88 -10.95 7.64
CA PHE A 70 21.81 -12.01 8.04
C PHE A 70 22.51 -11.77 9.39
N SER A 71 22.21 -10.69 10.12
CA SER A 71 22.86 -10.30 11.39
C SER A 71 22.95 -11.39 12.48
N ARG A 72 22.02 -12.36 12.47
CA ARG A 72 22.00 -13.50 13.41
C ARG A 72 22.66 -14.77 12.86
N ARG A 73 23.17 -14.75 11.63
CA ARG A 73 23.76 -15.87 10.90
C ARG A 73 25.28 -15.78 10.94
N LYS A 74 25.86 -16.32 12.02
CA LYS A 74 27.32 -16.26 12.27
C LYS A 74 28.18 -16.98 11.21
N ASN A 75 27.58 -17.90 10.45
CA ASN A 75 28.24 -18.64 9.38
C ASN A 75 28.03 -18.03 7.98
N VAL A 76 27.50 -16.79 7.90
CA VAL A 76 27.33 -16.05 6.65
C VAL A 76 28.20 -14.80 6.67
N GLN A 77 29.08 -14.69 5.69
CA GLN A 77 29.86 -13.50 5.37
C GLN A 77 29.15 -12.78 4.22
N LEU A 78 29.05 -11.46 4.32
CA LEU A 78 28.46 -10.61 3.29
C LEU A 78 29.57 -9.81 2.63
N VAL A 79 29.58 -9.82 1.31
CA VAL A 79 30.51 -9.07 0.47
C VAL A 79 29.69 -8.20 -0.45
N THR A 80 29.98 -6.90 -0.45
CA THR A 80 29.40 -5.97 -1.42
C THR A 80 30.46 -5.66 -2.47
N ASP A 81 30.38 -6.35 -3.60
CA ASP A 81 31.34 -6.24 -4.69
C ASP A 81 30.75 -6.75 -6.01
N ASN A 82 31.32 -6.32 -7.14
CA ASN A 82 30.95 -6.83 -8.46
C ASN A 82 31.81 -8.05 -8.79
N VAL A 83 31.16 -9.17 -9.14
CA VAL A 83 31.85 -10.35 -9.68
C VAL A 83 32.21 -10.08 -11.14
N THR A 84 33.47 -10.29 -11.49
CA THR A 84 34.00 -10.03 -12.83
C THR A 84 34.40 -11.31 -13.57
N GLU A 85 34.83 -12.35 -12.86
CA GLU A 85 35.32 -13.59 -13.46
C GLU A 85 35.12 -14.80 -12.53
N LEU A 86 34.95 -15.98 -13.12
CA LEU A 86 34.97 -17.27 -12.42
C LEU A 86 36.14 -18.10 -12.91
N ASP A 87 37.07 -18.41 -12.00
CA ASP A 87 38.15 -19.36 -12.26
C ASP A 87 37.71 -20.75 -11.78
N HIS A 88 37.20 -21.56 -12.70
CA HIS A 88 36.78 -22.93 -12.41
C HIS A 88 37.94 -23.90 -12.15
N GLN A 89 39.16 -23.61 -12.63
CA GLN A 89 40.33 -24.46 -12.42
C GLN A 89 40.82 -24.35 -10.98
N ASN A 90 40.91 -23.12 -10.48
CA ASN A 90 41.34 -22.83 -9.11
C ASN A 90 40.15 -22.69 -8.14
N LYS A 91 38.92 -22.96 -8.59
CA LYS A 91 37.66 -22.81 -7.84
C LYS A 91 37.58 -21.48 -7.07
N THR A 92 37.70 -20.37 -7.79
CA THR A 92 37.74 -19.03 -7.20
C THR A 92 36.78 -18.07 -7.93
N VAL A 93 36.01 -17.31 -7.16
CA VAL A 93 35.21 -16.17 -7.65
C VAL A 93 36.06 -14.91 -7.56
N ILE A 94 36.25 -14.22 -8.68
CA ILE A 94 37.02 -12.98 -8.77
C ILE A 94 36.04 -11.81 -8.82
N THR A 95 36.32 -10.81 -7.99
CA THR A 95 35.55 -9.56 -7.90
C THR A 95 36.46 -8.37 -8.18
N GLU A 96 35.89 -7.18 -8.35
CA GLU A 96 36.67 -5.96 -8.57
C GLU A 96 37.70 -5.70 -7.45
N ASN A 97 37.39 -6.07 -6.19
CA ASN A 97 38.22 -5.74 -5.03
C ASN A 97 38.73 -6.97 -4.26
N GLY A 98 38.49 -8.19 -4.74
CA GLY A 98 38.84 -9.40 -4.00
C GLY A 98 38.73 -10.71 -4.77
N GLN A 99 39.10 -11.80 -4.10
CA GLN A 99 39.01 -13.17 -4.60
C GLN A 99 38.50 -14.09 -3.50
N TYR A 100 37.60 -15.01 -3.86
CA TYR A 100 36.90 -15.88 -2.90
C TYR A 100 36.93 -17.33 -3.39
N ALA A 101 37.71 -18.17 -2.73
CA ALA A 101 37.74 -19.60 -3.00
C ALA A 101 36.40 -20.27 -2.63
N TYR A 102 36.01 -21.29 -3.40
CA TYR A 102 34.78 -22.05 -3.17
C TYR A 102 35.04 -23.56 -3.27
N ASP A 103 34.34 -24.31 -2.43
CA ASP A 103 34.11 -25.74 -2.63
C ASP A 103 32.79 -25.95 -3.38
N TYR A 104 31.80 -25.07 -3.14
CA TYR A 104 30.53 -25.02 -3.87
C TYR A 104 30.18 -23.59 -4.26
N LEU A 105 29.75 -23.40 -5.50
CA LEU A 105 29.34 -22.10 -6.04
C LEU A 105 27.84 -22.10 -6.38
N VAL A 106 27.13 -21.04 -6.01
CA VAL A 106 25.73 -20.82 -6.35
C VAL A 106 25.60 -19.54 -7.15
N LEU A 107 25.24 -19.64 -8.42
CA LEU A 107 25.00 -18.52 -9.33
C LEU A 107 23.51 -18.13 -9.32
N GLY A 108 23.22 -16.97 -8.72
CA GLY A 108 21.88 -16.41 -8.54
C GLY A 108 21.78 -14.94 -8.96
N MET A 109 22.52 -14.54 -9.99
CA MET A 109 22.63 -13.15 -10.48
C MET A 109 21.38 -12.61 -11.22
N GLY A 110 20.30 -13.39 -11.25
CA GLY A 110 19.01 -12.97 -11.80
C GLY A 110 19.01 -12.83 -13.32
N GLY A 111 18.06 -12.02 -13.80
CA GLY A 111 17.90 -11.69 -15.21
C GLY A 111 18.07 -10.19 -15.46
N GLU A 112 17.90 -9.81 -16.72
CA GLU A 112 17.81 -8.43 -17.20
C GLU A 112 16.70 -8.31 -18.26
N ALA A 113 16.31 -7.07 -18.59
CA ALA A 113 15.32 -6.84 -19.64
C ALA A 113 15.83 -7.36 -21.01
N ASN A 114 14.94 -7.99 -21.76
CA ASN A 114 15.24 -8.46 -23.12
C ASN A 114 14.65 -7.48 -24.14
N ASP A 115 15.53 -6.73 -24.82
CA ASP A 115 15.18 -5.81 -25.92
C ASP A 115 14.99 -6.51 -27.27
N TYR A 116 15.26 -7.81 -27.34
CA TYR A 116 15.26 -8.64 -28.56
C TYR A 116 16.15 -8.08 -29.69
N GLY A 117 17.13 -7.22 -29.37
CA GLY A 117 17.93 -6.52 -30.37
C GLY A 117 17.16 -5.48 -31.18
N THR A 118 16.02 -5.01 -30.69
CA THR A 118 15.20 -3.98 -31.34
C THR A 118 15.98 -2.66 -31.39
N PRO A 119 16.24 -2.08 -32.58
CA PRO A 119 17.02 -0.84 -32.71
C PRO A 119 16.47 0.31 -31.86
N GLY A 120 17.38 1.05 -31.21
CA GLY A 120 17.05 2.25 -30.44
C GLY A 120 16.52 2.02 -29.02
N VAL A 121 16.14 0.78 -28.65
CA VAL A 121 15.60 0.49 -27.30
C VAL A 121 16.64 0.78 -26.21
N LYS A 122 17.91 0.45 -26.43
CA LYS A 122 18.96 0.68 -25.42
C LYS A 122 19.28 2.17 -25.25
N GLU A 123 19.19 2.93 -26.33
CA GLU A 123 19.55 4.34 -26.39
C GLU A 123 18.41 5.26 -25.90
N ASN A 124 17.18 4.94 -26.28
CA ASN A 124 16.01 5.82 -26.12
C ASN A 124 14.90 5.22 -25.23
N GLY A 125 14.97 3.92 -24.92
CA GLY A 125 14.00 3.23 -24.09
C GLY A 125 14.39 3.16 -22.61
N PHE A 126 13.39 2.98 -21.75
CA PHE A 126 13.57 2.73 -20.32
C PHE A 126 13.17 1.30 -19.99
N THR A 127 14.13 0.47 -19.60
CA THR A 127 13.83 -0.85 -19.04
C THR A 127 13.31 -0.73 -17.61
N LEU A 128 12.61 -1.74 -17.12
CA LEU A 128 12.16 -1.84 -15.73
C LEU A 128 12.53 -3.19 -15.15
N TRP A 129 13.81 -3.35 -14.80
CA TRP A 129 14.30 -4.60 -14.19
C TRP A 129 15.25 -4.40 -13.01
N SER A 130 15.69 -3.17 -12.76
CA SER A 130 16.54 -2.82 -11.61
C SER A 130 15.94 -1.68 -10.77
N TRP A 131 16.50 -1.48 -9.59
CA TRP A 131 16.15 -0.34 -8.74
C TRP A 131 16.49 0.99 -9.43
N GLU A 132 17.66 1.03 -10.07
CA GLU A 132 18.17 2.18 -10.83
C GLU A 132 17.24 2.53 -11.99
N ASP A 133 16.75 1.52 -12.71
CA ASP A 133 15.75 1.66 -13.77
C ASP A 133 14.47 2.33 -13.27
N ALA A 134 13.92 1.84 -12.15
CA ALA A 134 12.71 2.39 -11.57
C ALA A 134 12.89 3.87 -11.17
N VAL A 135 14.02 4.21 -10.53
CA VAL A 135 14.34 5.60 -10.16
C VAL A 135 14.50 6.48 -11.41
N ARG A 136 15.16 5.96 -12.45
CA ARG A 136 15.38 6.66 -13.73
C ARG A 136 14.04 6.95 -14.44
N ILE A 137 13.13 5.98 -14.50
CA ILE A 137 11.78 6.15 -15.06
C ILE A 137 11.00 7.22 -14.30
N ARG A 138 10.97 7.13 -12.95
CA ARG A 138 10.24 8.09 -12.11
C ARG A 138 10.72 9.51 -12.40
N ARG A 139 12.04 9.72 -12.37
CA ARG A 139 12.65 11.03 -12.63
C ARG A 139 12.33 11.53 -14.04
N HIS A 140 12.49 10.68 -15.04
CA HIS A 140 12.21 11.03 -16.44
C HIS A 140 10.76 11.51 -16.63
N ILE A 141 9.79 10.82 -16.05
CA ILE A 141 8.37 11.22 -16.14
C ILE A 141 8.15 12.58 -15.48
N GLU A 142 8.70 12.80 -14.28
CA GLU A 142 8.57 14.08 -13.57
C GLU A 142 9.21 15.24 -14.35
N ASP A 143 10.40 15.03 -14.91
CA ASP A 143 11.14 16.01 -15.70
C ASP A 143 10.42 16.29 -17.04
N THR A 144 9.92 15.25 -17.71
CA THR A 144 9.21 15.36 -19.00
C THR A 144 7.91 16.13 -18.85
N ILE A 145 7.09 15.85 -17.83
CA ILE A 145 5.85 16.62 -17.60
C ILE A 145 6.16 18.06 -17.22
N ALA A 146 7.18 18.28 -16.38
CA ALA A 146 7.59 19.63 -16.02
C ALA A 146 7.99 20.44 -17.26
N ALA A 147 8.70 19.81 -18.21
CA ALA A 147 9.08 20.43 -19.47
C ALA A 147 7.86 20.65 -20.39
N ALA A 148 6.98 19.65 -20.53
CA ALA A 148 5.75 19.75 -21.31
C ALA A 148 4.85 20.89 -20.83
N ALA A 149 4.78 21.13 -19.51
CA ALA A 149 4.03 22.23 -18.92
C ALA A 149 4.45 23.63 -19.41
N ARG A 150 5.68 23.77 -19.94
CA ARG A 150 6.23 25.01 -20.51
C ARG A 150 6.26 25.00 -22.05
N GLU A 151 5.96 23.87 -22.68
CA GLU A 151 5.99 23.71 -24.13
C GLU A 151 4.76 24.37 -24.76
N ARG A 152 5.01 25.16 -25.81
CA ARG A 152 4.00 25.94 -26.54
C ARG A 152 3.59 25.26 -27.85
N ASP A 153 4.47 24.43 -28.40
CA ASP A 153 4.17 23.60 -29.56
C ASP A 153 3.23 22.47 -29.16
N ALA A 154 2.01 22.48 -29.72
CA ALA A 154 0.97 21.52 -29.35
C ALA A 154 1.31 20.07 -29.71
N GLU A 155 2.02 19.85 -30.83
CA GLU A 155 2.39 18.51 -31.28
C GLU A 155 3.49 17.92 -30.40
N LYS A 156 4.53 18.71 -30.14
CA LYS A 156 5.61 18.31 -29.22
C LYS A 156 5.10 18.06 -27.82
N ARG A 157 4.25 18.96 -27.31
CA ARG A 157 3.62 18.80 -26.00
C ARG A 157 2.82 17.50 -25.92
N THR A 158 2.05 17.17 -26.97
CA THR A 158 1.30 15.91 -27.03
C THR A 158 2.24 14.70 -27.01
N ALA A 159 3.35 14.74 -27.75
CA ALA A 159 4.36 13.68 -27.71
C ALA A 159 5.01 13.54 -26.33
N MET A 160 5.31 14.64 -25.64
CA MET A 160 5.89 14.62 -24.29
C MET A 160 4.91 14.06 -23.24
N LEU A 161 3.62 14.31 -23.40
CA LEU A 161 2.58 13.84 -22.48
C LEU A 161 2.00 12.46 -22.86
N ARG A 162 2.50 11.84 -23.93
CA ARG A 162 2.20 10.44 -24.28
C ARG A 162 3.25 9.52 -23.65
N PHE A 163 2.82 8.61 -22.78
CA PHE A 163 3.67 7.58 -22.21
C PHE A 163 3.33 6.21 -22.81
N VAL A 164 4.32 5.58 -23.42
CA VAL A 164 4.18 4.28 -24.08
C VAL A 164 4.83 3.20 -23.22
N VAL A 165 4.07 2.14 -22.91
CA VAL A 165 4.57 0.93 -22.26
C VAL A 165 4.54 -0.20 -23.28
N CYS A 166 5.71 -0.73 -23.64
CA CYS A 166 5.84 -1.87 -24.53
C CYS A 166 5.87 -3.18 -23.74
N GLY A 167 5.03 -4.13 -24.14
CA GLY A 167 4.82 -5.39 -23.45
C GLY A 167 3.64 -5.32 -22.49
N SER A 168 2.68 -6.22 -22.68
CA SER A 168 1.47 -6.32 -21.84
C SER A 168 1.47 -7.58 -20.95
N GLY A 169 2.67 -8.06 -20.61
CA GLY A 169 2.90 -9.02 -19.54
C GLY A 169 2.65 -8.42 -18.15
N LEU A 170 3.02 -9.16 -17.10
CA LEU A 170 2.77 -8.75 -15.71
C LEU A 170 3.35 -7.35 -15.43
N THR A 171 4.65 -7.17 -15.66
CA THR A 171 5.38 -5.91 -15.39
C THR A 171 4.79 -4.71 -16.15
N GLY A 172 4.50 -4.86 -17.44
CA GLY A 172 3.96 -3.76 -18.25
C GLY A 172 2.56 -3.32 -17.80
N ILE A 173 1.69 -4.28 -17.47
CA ILE A 173 0.36 -3.97 -16.94
C ILE A 173 0.44 -3.33 -15.54
N GLU A 174 1.34 -3.80 -14.69
CA GLU A 174 1.56 -3.19 -13.39
C GLU A 174 2.08 -1.75 -13.52
N MET A 175 3.02 -1.52 -14.42
CA MET A 175 3.57 -0.20 -14.70
C MET A 175 2.49 0.78 -15.22
N VAL A 176 1.72 0.41 -16.25
CA VAL A 176 0.64 1.30 -16.73
C VAL A 176 -0.43 1.50 -15.66
N GLY A 177 -0.67 0.49 -14.81
CA GLY A 177 -1.53 0.60 -13.66
C GLY A 177 -1.10 1.70 -12.69
N GLU A 178 0.20 1.79 -12.41
CA GLU A 178 0.76 2.87 -11.59
C GLU A 178 0.67 4.24 -12.28
N LEU A 179 0.88 4.30 -13.60
CA LEU A 179 0.71 5.55 -14.36
C LEU A 179 -0.74 6.04 -14.33
N ILE A 180 -1.74 5.15 -14.36
CA ILE A 180 -3.16 5.52 -14.22
C ILE A 180 -3.41 6.24 -12.88
N ASP A 181 -2.83 5.74 -11.79
CA ASP A 181 -3.01 6.33 -10.47
C ASP A 181 -2.15 7.59 -10.26
N TRP A 182 -1.02 7.70 -10.96
CA TRP A 182 -0.11 8.84 -10.85
C TRP A 182 -0.52 10.03 -11.72
N LYS A 183 -1.08 9.77 -12.90
CA LYS A 183 -1.59 10.76 -13.86
C LYS A 183 -2.36 11.94 -13.23
N PRO A 184 -3.39 11.75 -12.38
CA PRO A 184 -4.10 12.88 -11.76
C PRO A 184 -3.23 13.66 -10.76
N VAL A 185 -2.26 13.01 -10.11
CA VAL A 185 -1.34 13.67 -9.17
C VAL A 185 -0.32 14.53 -9.94
N LEU A 186 0.17 14.02 -11.06
CA LEU A 186 1.10 14.75 -11.93
C LEU A 186 0.41 15.95 -12.56
N ALA A 187 -0.81 15.78 -13.06
CA ALA A 187 -1.63 16.85 -13.62
C ALA A 187 -1.83 18.01 -12.62
N ASP A 188 -2.21 17.68 -11.38
CA ASP A 188 -2.39 18.65 -10.29
C ASP A 188 -1.05 19.34 -9.93
N LYS A 189 0.03 18.58 -9.73
CA LYS A 189 1.35 19.10 -9.34
C LYS A 189 1.96 20.06 -10.36
N TYR A 190 1.78 19.78 -11.65
CA TYR A 190 2.37 20.57 -12.74
C TYR A 190 1.36 21.52 -13.40
N HIS A 191 0.15 21.62 -12.84
CA HIS A 191 -0.94 22.46 -13.36
C HIS A 191 -1.21 22.21 -14.86
N ILE A 192 -1.28 20.95 -15.28
CA ILE A 192 -1.69 20.55 -16.63
C ILE A 192 -3.06 19.85 -16.61
N ASP A 193 -3.77 19.84 -17.74
CA ASP A 193 -5.03 19.11 -17.85
C ASP A 193 -4.73 17.60 -17.87
N GLU A 194 -5.35 16.87 -16.94
CA GLU A 194 -5.24 15.42 -16.84
C GLU A 194 -5.55 14.73 -18.18
N SER A 195 -6.48 15.27 -18.98
CA SER A 195 -6.87 14.68 -20.26
C SER A 195 -5.78 14.70 -21.33
N GLU A 196 -4.77 15.57 -21.20
CA GLU A 196 -3.63 15.66 -22.13
C GLU A 196 -2.62 14.52 -21.93
N ILE A 197 -2.56 13.91 -20.75
CA ILE A 197 -1.64 12.78 -20.48
C ILE A 197 -2.20 11.52 -21.14
N GLU A 198 -1.59 11.04 -22.22
CA GLU A 198 -2.01 9.81 -22.90
C GLU A 198 -1.19 8.62 -22.40
N LEU A 199 -1.88 7.52 -22.08
CA LEU A 199 -1.24 6.25 -21.70
C LEU A 199 -1.51 5.22 -22.78
N VAL A 200 -0.44 4.65 -23.34
CA VAL A 200 -0.51 3.66 -24.42
C VAL A 200 0.20 2.38 -24.00
N VAL A 201 -0.44 1.23 -24.18
CA VAL A 201 0.16 -0.09 -24.05
C VAL A 201 0.29 -0.70 -25.43
N VAL A 202 1.49 -1.13 -25.78
CA VAL A 202 1.82 -1.76 -27.07
C VAL A 202 2.16 -3.22 -26.84
N GLU A 203 1.52 -4.11 -27.59
CA GLU A 203 1.69 -5.56 -27.50
C GLU A 203 1.83 -6.18 -28.89
N ALA A 204 2.86 -7.02 -29.07
CA ALA A 204 3.11 -7.74 -30.31
C ALA A 204 2.08 -8.87 -30.53
N LEU A 205 1.56 -9.45 -29.46
CA LEU A 205 0.56 -10.51 -29.48
C LEU A 205 -0.88 -9.97 -29.67
N PRO A 206 -1.84 -10.83 -30.05
CA PRO A 206 -3.26 -10.44 -30.17
C PRO A 206 -3.95 -10.22 -28.81
N GLU A 207 -3.28 -10.52 -27.70
CA GLU A 207 -3.86 -10.62 -26.37
C GLU A 207 -2.94 -10.04 -25.30
N ILE A 208 -3.52 -9.34 -24.31
CA ILE A 208 -2.77 -8.90 -23.13
C ILE A 208 -2.75 -9.98 -22.06
N LEU A 209 -1.70 -10.00 -21.23
CA LEU A 209 -1.50 -10.96 -20.14
C LEU A 209 -1.73 -12.40 -20.60
N ALA A 210 -1.09 -12.82 -21.70
CA ALA A 210 -1.27 -14.14 -22.31
C ALA A 210 -0.92 -15.32 -21.36
N THR A 211 -0.22 -15.04 -20.27
CA THR A 211 0.17 -16.03 -19.24
C THR A 211 -0.94 -16.35 -18.22
N ILE A 212 -2.06 -15.61 -18.22
CA ILE A 212 -3.18 -15.86 -17.28
C ILE A 212 -4.47 -16.20 -18.04
N PRO A 213 -5.45 -16.87 -17.39
CA PRO A 213 -6.71 -17.21 -18.04
C PRO A 213 -7.47 -15.99 -18.59
N ARG A 214 -8.13 -16.16 -19.74
CA ARG A 214 -8.87 -15.11 -20.47
C ARG A 214 -9.90 -14.38 -19.62
N VAL A 215 -10.53 -15.09 -18.67
CA VAL A 215 -11.49 -14.49 -17.72
C VAL A 215 -10.84 -13.37 -16.90
N SER A 216 -9.58 -13.53 -16.50
CA SER A 216 -8.83 -12.55 -15.74
C SER A 216 -8.27 -11.44 -16.63
N SER A 217 -7.65 -11.77 -17.78
CA SER A 217 -7.09 -10.75 -18.68
C SER A 217 -8.17 -9.85 -19.28
N ASN A 218 -9.35 -10.38 -19.64
CA ASN A 218 -10.49 -9.57 -20.11
C ASN A 218 -10.98 -8.56 -19.07
N LYS A 219 -10.88 -8.87 -17.77
CA LYS A 219 -11.22 -7.91 -16.70
C LYS A 219 -10.22 -6.75 -16.64
N VAL A 220 -8.94 -7.04 -16.82
CA VAL A 220 -7.88 -6.04 -16.91
C VAL A 220 -8.09 -5.16 -18.14
N GLU A 221 -8.29 -5.74 -19.31
CA GLU A 221 -8.51 -4.99 -20.56
C GLU A 221 -9.70 -4.03 -20.42
N LYS A 222 -10.84 -4.51 -19.89
CA LYS A 222 -12.01 -3.66 -19.60
C LYS A 222 -11.70 -2.53 -18.61
N TYR A 223 -10.89 -2.80 -17.58
CA TYR A 223 -10.50 -1.78 -16.61
C TYR A 223 -9.59 -0.71 -17.24
N LEU A 224 -8.60 -1.12 -18.03
CA LEU A 224 -7.70 -0.21 -18.77
C LEU A 224 -8.47 0.66 -19.76
N THR A 225 -9.38 0.08 -20.55
CA THR A 225 -10.26 0.85 -21.45
C THR A 225 -11.13 1.84 -20.68
N LYS A 226 -11.72 1.43 -19.54
CA LYS A 226 -12.49 2.34 -18.67
C LYS A 226 -11.64 3.50 -18.15
N LYS A 227 -10.34 3.28 -17.97
CA LYS A 227 -9.35 4.29 -17.56
C LYS A 227 -8.77 5.08 -18.74
N LYS A 228 -9.32 4.91 -19.95
CA LYS A 228 -8.89 5.57 -21.19
C LYS A 228 -7.43 5.28 -21.56
N VAL A 229 -6.93 4.10 -21.18
CA VAL A 229 -5.65 3.60 -21.68
C VAL A 229 -5.87 3.06 -23.09
N ARG A 230 -5.04 3.49 -24.02
CA ARG A 230 -5.04 2.99 -25.39
C ARG A 230 -4.24 1.69 -25.45
N ILE A 231 -4.84 0.62 -25.99
CA ILE A 231 -4.19 -0.70 -26.08
C ILE A 231 -4.04 -1.05 -27.55
N LEU A 232 -2.80 -1.18 -28.00
CA LEU A 232 -2.44 -1.56 -29.36
C LEU A 232 -1.92 -2.99 -29.35
N LYS A 233 -2.69 -3.90 -29.94
CA LYS A 233 -2.39 -5.35 -30.03
C LYS A 233 -1.97 -5.69 -31.45
N ASN A 234 -1.23 -6.77 -31.64
CA ASN A 234 -0.61 -7.10 -32.93
C ASN A 234 0.28 -5.97 -33.47
N ALA A 235 0.89 -5.20 -32.58
CA ALA A 235 1.64 -4.00 -32.89
C ALA A 235 3.09 -4.15 -32.36
N PRO A 236 3.92 -4.99 -32.98
CA PRO A 236 5.31 -5.12 -32.55
C PRO A 236 6.07 -3.83 -32.82
N VAL A 237 6.84 -3.37 -31.83
CA VAL A 237 7.78 -2.25 -31.97
C VAL A 237 8.95 -2.69 -32.85
N VAL A 238 9.35 -1.86 -33.80
CA VAL A 238 10.45 -2.16 -34.75
C VAL A 238 11.64 -1.22 -34.62
N ASN A 239 11.43 0.01 -34.16
CA ASN A 239 12.48 0.99 -33.92
C ASN A 239 12.03 2.00 -32.85
N VAL A 240 12.99 2.55 -32.11
CA VAL A 240 12.75 3.57 -31.09
C VAL A 240 13.68 4.76 -31.32
N ALA A 241 13.09 5.87 -31.75
CA ALA A 241 13.76 7.16 -31.89
C ALA A 241 13.62 7.98 -30.58
N PRO A 242 14.36 9.10 -30.42
CA PRO A 242 14.28 9.95 -29.22
C PRO A 242 12.90 10.57 -28.96
N ASP A 243 12.08 10.73 -29.99
CA ASP A 243 10.77 11.40 -29.96
C ASP A 243 9.66 10.59 -30.67
N ASN A 244 9.93 9.35 -31.07
CA ASN A 244 8.98 8.49 -31.76
C ASN A 244 9.22 6.99 -31.49
N VAL A 245 8.14 6.23 -31.40
CA VAL A 245 8.17 4.75 -31.40
C VAL A 245 7.52 4.26 -32.68
N GLU A 246 8.30 3.54 -33.48
CA GLU A 246 7.86 2.96 -34.74
C GLU A 246 7.31 1.57 -34.50
N LEU A 247 6.10 1.33 -34.99
CA LEU A 247 5.43 0.04 -34.95
C LEU A 247 5.52 -0.61 -36.34
N LYS A 248 5.40 -1.94 -36.40
CA LYS A 248 5.27 -2.63 -37.70
C LYS A 248 3.97 -2.29 -38.44
N THR A 249 3.01 -1.71 -37.74
CA THR A 249 1.75 -1.21 -38.30
C THR A 249 1.97 0.15 -38.99
N GLU A 250 0.97 0.66 -39.72
CA GLU A 250 1.05 1.98 -40.37
C GLU A 250 0.94 3.18 -39.41
N GLU A 251 1.01 2.93 -38.10
CA GLU A 251 0.86 3.95 -37.07
C GLU A 251 2.15 4.13 -36.29
N ASP A 252 2.71 5.33 -36.38
CA ASP A 252 3.79 5.81 -35.52
C ASP A 252 3.22 6.42 -34.22
N LEU A 253 3.99 6.29 -33.14
CA LEU A 253 3.65 6.84 -31.84
C LEU A 253 4.67 7.91 -31.41
N PRO A 254 4.42 9.20 -31.71
CA PRO A 254 5.26 10.28 -31.21
C PRO A 254 5.28 10.26 -29.68
N THR A 255 6.45 10.07 -29.08
CA THR A 255 6.62 9.99 -27.63
C THR A 255 8.07 10.23 -27.24
N HIS A 256 8.27 10.87 -26.10
CA HIS A 256 9.59 10.96 -25.45
C HIS A 256 9.78 9.91 -24.34
N THR A 257 8.82 8.99 -24.17
CA THR A 257 8.83 8.03 -23.06
C THR A 257 8.33 6.67 -23.53
N LEU A 258 9.29 5.77 -23.79
CA LEU A 258 9.03 4.35 -23.96
C LEU A 258 9.54 3.57 -22.74
N ILE A 259 8.63 2.91 -22.02
CA ILE A 259 8.99 1.95 -20.97
C ILE A 259 8.91 0.53 -21.56
N TRP A 260 10.04 -0.17 -21.60
CA TRP A 260 10.18 -1.51 -22.17
C TRP A 260 10.02 -2.60 -21.11
N ALA A 261 8.97 -3.40 -21.26
CA ALA A 261 8.60 -4.51 -20.38
C ALA A 261 8.21 -5.78 -21.17
N ALA A 262 8.75 -5.95 -22.39
CA ALA A 262 8.35 -6.99 -23.34
C ALA A 262 9.10 -8.34 -23.18
N GLY A 263 10.02 -8.46 -22.23
CA GLY A 263 10.75 -9.71 -22.02
C GLY A 263 11.88 -9.61 -21.00
N VAL A 264 12.35 -10.79 -20.61
CA VAL A 264 13.44 -10.97 -19.66
C VAL A 264 14.39 -12.02 -20.26
N LYS A 265 15.69 -11.85 -20.02
CA LYS A 265 16.74 -12.80 -20.35
C LYS A 265 17.66 -12.99 -19.14
N ALA A 266 18.52 -14.00 -19.18
CA ALA A 266 19.56 -14.15 -18.17
C ALA A 266 20.47 -12.91 -18.14
N ASN A 267 21.03 -12.63 -16.96
CA ASN A 267 21.97 -11.52 -16.79
C ASN A 267 23.23 -11.76 -17.65
N THR A 268 23.54 -10.79 -18.51
CA THR A 268 24.65 -10.91 -19.47
C THR A 268 26.02 -10.84 -18.84
N ASP A 269 26.14 -10.38 -17.59
CA ASP A 269 27.40 -10.45 -16.83
C ASP A 269 27.88 -11.90 -16.64
N THR A 270 26.99 -12.88 -16.80
CA THR A 270 27.33 -14.30 -16.73
C THR A 270 27.80 -14.88 -18.06
N ASP A 271 27.90 -14.07 -19.12
CA ASP A 271 28.17 -14.58 -20.45
C ASP A 271 29.54 -15.24 -20.58
N GLU A 272 30.51 -14.79 -19.79
CA GLU A 272 31.89 -15.29 -19.77
C GLU A 272 32.13 -16.34 -18.67
N PHE A 273 31.12 -16.67 -17.88
CA PHE A 273 31.23 -17.56 -16.71
C PHE A 273 31.16 -19.05 -17.06
N GLY A 274 31.24 -19.40 -18.35
CA GLY A 274 31.14 -20.77 -18.83
C GLY A 274 29.74 -21.39 -18.67
N GLY A 275 29.67 -22.70 -18.88
CA GLY A 275 28.42 -23.47 -18.85
C GLY A 275 27.62 -23.41 -20.16
N GLU A 276 26.82 -24.45 -20.38
CA GLU A 276 25.94 -24.51 -21.55
C GLU A 276 24.79 -23.49 -21.44
N LYS A 277 24.60 -22.69 -22.49
CA LYS A 277 23.51 -21.72 -22.57
C LYS A 277 22.34 -22.26 -23.40
N ALA A 278 21.14 -21.97 -22.94
CA ALA A 278 19.89 -22.25 -23.62
C ALA A 278 19.18 -20.95 -24.02
N ARG A 279 17.87 -21.04 -24.24
CA ARG A 279 17.02 -19.92 -24.65
C ARG A 279 17.20 -18.70 -23.73
N ALA A 280 17.32 -17.51 -24.33
CA ALA A 280 17.48 -16.24 -23.64
C ALA A 280 18.72 -16.16 -22.73
N GLY A 281 19.80 -16.88 -23.09
CA GLY A 281 21.10 -16.82 -22.38
C GLY A 281 21.13 -17.56 -21.04
N ARG A 282 20.06 -18.28 -20.68
CA ARG A 282 19.95 -19.00 -19.41
C ARG A 282 20.90 -20.20 -19.37
N LEU A 283 21.52 -20.46 -18.23
CA LEU A 283 22.47 -21.58 -18.05
C LEU A 283 21.72 -22.88 -17.76
N VAL A 284 22.05 -23.94 -18.51
CA VAL A 284 21.41 -25.24 -18.37
C VAL A 284 21.81 -25.89 -17.04
N ALA A 285 20.83 -26.38 -16.29
CA ALA A 285 21.07 -27.16 -15.09
C ALA A 285 20.31 -28.49 -15.10
N ASN A 286 20.79 -29.46 -14.34
CA ASN A 286 20.10 -30.72 -14.11
C ASN A 286 18.97 -30.58 -13.06
N GLU A 287 18.27 -31.67 -12.76
CA GLU A 287 17.17 -31.70 -11.78
C GLU A 287 17.60 -31.30 -10.35
N PHE A 288 18.90 -31.33 -10.05
CA PHE A 288 19.47 -30.95 -8.76
C PHE A 288 19.93 -29.48 -8.70
N MET A 289 19.70 -28.73 -9.78
CA MET A 289 20.18 -27.36 -10.02
C MET A 289 21.70 -27.25 -10.21
N GLU A 290 22.38 -28.36 -10.53
CA GLU A 290 23.80 -28.36 -10.87
C GLU A 290 23.96 -27.89 -12.31
N ALA A 291 24.87 -26.93 -12.51
CA ALA A 291 25.21 -26.41 -13.83
C ALA A 291 25.74 -27.55 -14.71
N LYS A 292 25.28 -27.59 -15.96
CA LYS A 292 25.81 -28.53 -16.94
C LYS A 292 27.26 -28.15 -17.27
N ASP A 293 28.13 -29.16 -17.27
CA ASP A 293 29.56 -29.06 -17.59
C ASP A 293 30.41 -28.21 -16.62
N LEU A 294 29.88 -27.87 -15.43
CA LEU A 294 30.62 -27.17 -14.38
C LEU A 294 30.51 -27.95 -13.05
N GLU A 295 31.65 -28.40 -12.52
CA GLU A 295 31.71 -29.15 -11.27
C GLU A 295 31.50 -28.22 -10.06
N ASP A 296 30.71 -28.68 -9.09
CA ASP A 296 30.35 -27.97 -7.86
C ASP A 296 29.67 -26.60 -8.03
N VAL A 297 29.18 -26.30 -9.25
CA VAL A 297 28.45 -25.07 -9.55
C VAL A 297 26.95 -25.37 -9.63
N TYR A 298 26.15 -24.55 -8.96
CA TYR A 298 24.70 -24.58 -8.98
C TYR A 298 24.14 -23.30 -9.59
N VAL A 299 23.07 -23.39 -10.39
CA VAL A 299 22.42 -22.22 -11.00
C VAL A 299 20.98 -22.13 -10.52
N ILE A 300 20.56 -20.92 -10.11
CA ILE A 300 19.24 -20.68 -9.53
C ILE A 300 18.61 -19.37 -10.04
N GLY A 301 17.33 -19.16 -9.74
CA GLY A 301 16.67 -17.90 -10.12
C GLY A 301 16.38 -17.79 -11.60
N ASP A 302 16.37 -16.56 -12.11
CA ASP A 302 16.08 -16.30 -13.53
C ASP A 302 17.22 -16.72 -14.47
N LEU A 303 18.38 -17.07 -13.91
CA LEU A 303 19.58 -17.49 -14.63
C LEU A 303 19.50 -18.96 -15.08
N VAL A 304 18.83 -19.83 -14.31
CA VAL A 304 18.78 -21.27 -14.61
C VAL A 304 17.86 -21.57 -15.76
N TYR A 305 18.20 -22.50 -16.65
CA TYR A 305 17.30 -23.18 -17.57
C TYR A 305 17.18 -24.64 -17.14
N TYR A 306 15.98 -25.02 -16.71
CA TYR A 306 15.63 -26.40 -16.39
C TYR A 306 14.23 -26.65 -16.91
N GLU A 307 13.99 -27.81 -17.52
CA GLU A 307 12.67 -28.21 -17.99
C GLU A 307 12.10 -29.32 -17.12
N GLU A 308 10.92 -29.08 -16.56
CA GLU A 308 10.13 -30.07 -15.86
C GLU A 308 8.89 -30.38 -16.71
N ASN A 309 8.71 -31.64 -17.12
CA ASN A 309 7.60 -32.06 -17.98
C ASN A 309 7.49 -31.26 -19.30
N GLY A 310 8.64 -30.92 -19.91
CA GLY A 310 8.73 -30.14 -21.15
C GLY A 310 8.37 -28.66 -21.00
N LYS A 311 8.28 -28.14 -19.76
CA LYS A 311 8.06 -26.72 -19.48
C LYS A 311 9.31 -26.14 -18.82
N PRO A 312 9.91 -25.07 -19.38
CA PRO A 312 11.03 -24.41 -18.73
C PRO A 312 10.57 -23.74 -17.44
N THR A 313 11.46 -23.70 -16.44
CA THR A 313 11.23 -22.94 -15.21
C THR A 313 10.87 -21.49 -15.55
N PRO A 314 9.77 -20.94 -15.00
CA PRO A 314 9.36 -19.57 -15.24
C PRO A 314 10.25 -18.58 -14.47
N GLN A 315 10.42 -17.36 -15.01
CA GLN A 315 11.16 -16.28 -14.36
C GLN A 315 10.24 -15.51 -13.41
N ILE A 316 9.93 -16.14 -12.28
CA ILE A 316 9.06 -15.61 -11.21
C ILE A 316 9.70 -15.86 -9.84
N VAL A 317 9.33 -15.06 -8.84
CA VAL A 317 9.86 -15.17 -7.47
C VAL A 317 9.72 -16.58 -6.89
N GLN A 318 8.58 -17.25 -7.08
CA GLN A 318 8.38 -18.60 -6.55
C GLN A 318 9.37 -19.62 -7.13
N ALA A 319 9.66 -19.53 -8.43
CA ALA A 319 10.65 -20.38 -9.08
C ALA A 319 12.07 -20.04 -8.59
N ALA A 320 12.37 -18.74 -8.42
CA ALA A 320 13.65 -18.29 -7.87
C ALA A 320 13.88 -18.82 -6.44
N GLU A 321 12.88 -18.76 -5.58
CA GLU A 321 12.97 -19.32 -4.24
C GLU A 321 13.08 -20.85 -4.27
N GLN A 322 12.28 -21.55 -5.08
CA GLN A 322 12.28 -23.02 -5.14
C GLN A 322 13.60 -23.58 -5.66
N THR A 323 14.14 -23.00 -6.73
CA THR A 323 15.47 -23.38 -7.26
C THR A 323 16.58 -23.11 -6.25
N GLY A 324 16.53 -21.98 -5.53
CA GLY A 324 17.42 -21.68 -4.41
C GLY A 324 17.34 -22.70 -3.27
N HIS A 325 16.14 -23.15 -2.92
CA HIS A 325 15.95 -24.20 -1.91
C HIS A 325 16.48 -25.57 -2.39
N THR A 326 16.29 -25.92 -3.66
CA THR A 326 16.80 -27.16 -4.25
C THR A 326 18.32 -27.19 -4.24
N ALA A 327 18.99 -26.15 -4.75
CA ALA A 327 20.45 -26.04 -4.70
C ALA A 327 20.98 -26.15 -3.26
N ALA A 328 20.37 -25.42 -2.32
CA ALA A 328 20.77 -25.49 -0.91
C ALA A 328 20.56 -26.87 -0.28
N LYS A 329 19.51 -27.62 -0.67
CA LYS A 329 19.30 -29.01 -0.22
C LYS A 329 20.41 -29.93 -0.74
N ASN A 330 20.77 -29.80 -2.01
CA ASN A 330 21.74 -30.67 -2.66
C ASN A 330 23.18 -30.40 -2.20
N ILE A 331 23.55 -29.14 -1.96
CA ILE A 331 24.85 -28.80 -1.34
C ILE A 331 24.95 -29.40 0.07
N VAL A 332 23.87 -29.32 0.87
CA VAL A 332 23.85 -29.93 2.21
C VAL A 332 23.99 -31.45 2.13
N ALA A 333 23.28 -32.10 1.19
CA ALA A 333 23.39 -33.52 0.96
C ALA A 333 24.82 -33.93 0.54
N ALA A 334 25.47 -33.15 -0.33
CA ALA A 334 26.85 -33.37 -0.74
C ALA A 334 27.85 -33.26 0.43
N ILE A 335 27.65 -32.29 1.34
CA ILE A 335 28.52 -32.09 2.50
C ILE A 335 28.30 -33.15 3.59
N GLU A 336 27.05 -33.53 3.87
CA GLU A 336 26.70 -34.43 4.98
C GLU A 336 26.60 -35.91 4.56
N GLY A 337 26.75 -36.23 3.27
CA GLY A 337 26.67 -37.60 2.74
C GLY A 337 25.23 -38.13 2.58
N GLY A 338 24.28 -37.26 2.23
CA GLY A 338 22.86 -37.59 2.02
C GLY A 338 22.47 -37.83 0.55
N GLU A 339 21.21 -38.20 0.33
CA GLU A 339 20.65 -38.37 -1.01
C GLU A 339 20.31 -37.03 -1.67
N LYS A 340 20.53 -36.93 -2.98
CA LYS A 340 20.14 -35.75 -3.77
C LYS A 340 18.62 -35.65 -3.91
N HIS A 341 18.11 -34.42 -3.96
CA HIS A 341 16.70 -34.09 -4.05
C HIS A 341 16.39 -33.37 -5.37
N PRO A 342 15.56 -33.95 -6.25
CA PRO A 342 15.18 -33.31 -7.50
C PRO A 342 14.33 -32.05 -7.26
N HIS A 343 14.36 -31.13 -8.21
CA HIS A 343 13.50 -29.95 -8.23
C HIS A 343 12.06 -30.34 -8.55
N GLU A 344 11.13 -29.87 -7.72
CA GLU A 344 9.69 -30.04 -7.93
C GLU A 344 9.04 -28.66 -7.99
N SER A 345 8.39 -28.34 -9.11
CA SER A 345 7.72 -27.05 -9.24
C SER A 345 6.35 -27.05 -8.58
N ASN A 346 6.09 -26.04 -7.76
CA ASN A 346 4.75 -25.80 -7.20
C ASN A 346 4.44 -24.31 -7.16
N TYR A 347 3.91 -23.78 -8.27
CA TYR A 347 3.57 -22.36 -8.40
C TYR A 347 2.11 -22.14 -8.01
N GLN A 348 1.89 -21.28 -7.01
CA GLN A 348 0.59 -21.19 -6.31
C GLN A 348 -0.36 -20.16 -6.94
N GLY A 349 0.11 -19.39 -7.93
CA GLY A 349 -0.73 -18.47 -8.68
C GLY A 349 0.02 -17.28 -9.25
N THR A 350 -0.73 -16.44 -9.95
CA THR A 350 -0.25 -15.19 -10.55
C THR A 350 -1.15 -14.05 -10.14
N LEU A 351 -0.54 -12.95 -9.70
CA LEU A 351 -1.24 -11.73 -9.28
C LEU A 351 -0.71 -10.57 -10.11
N VAL A 352 -1.62 -9.71 -10.56
CA VAL A 352 -1.30 -8.52 -11.36
C VAL A 352 -2.06 -7.35 -10.78
N SER A 353 -1.36 -6.34 -10.28
CA SER A 353 -1.98 -5.07 -9.94
C SER A 353 -2.17 -4.19 -11.18
N VAL A 354 -3.21 -3.37 -11.16
CA VAL A 354 -3.44 -2.30 -12.13
C VAL A 354 -3.63 -1.02 -11.32
N GLY A 355 -2.50 -0.54 -10.79
CA GLY A 355 -2.42 0.51 -9.80
C GLY A 355 -2.76 0.01 -8.40
N SER A 356 -2.98 0.94 -7.48
CA SER A 356 -3.14 0.67 -6.04
C SER A 356 -4.50 0.10 -5.62
N LYS A 357 -5.50 0.11 -6.52
CA LYS A 357 -6.92 -0.11 -6.17
C LYS A 357 -7.61 -1.23 -6.93
N TYR A 358 -6.99 -1.75 -7.98
CA TYR A 358 -7.59 -2.79 -8.82
C TYR A 358 -6.52 -3.77 -9.26
N GLY A 359 -6.85 -5.05 -9.33
CA GLY A 359 -5.97 -6.08 -9.85
C GLY A 359 -6.74 -7.35 -10.14
N VAL A 360 -6.03 -8.37 -10.61
CA VAL A 360 -6.54 -9.73 -10.77
C VAL A 360 -5.58 -10.71 -10.13
N ALA A 361 -6.12 -11.79 -9.57
CA ALA A 361 -5.33 -12.90 -9.04
C ALA A 361 -5.94 -14.22 -9.50
N TYR A 362 -5.08 -15.12 -9.96
CA TYR A 362 -5.43 -16.49 -10.30
C TYR A 362 -4.59 -17.42 -9.42
N LEU A 363 -5.24 -18.16 -8.52
CA LEU A 363 -4.57 -18.95 -7.48
C LEU A 363 -4.99 -20.42 -7.55
N PHE A 364 -4.05 -21.32 -7.28
CA PHE A 364 -4.25 -22.78 -7.19
C PHE A 364 -5.05 -23.35 -8.38
N ASP A 365 -4.83 -22.78 -9.56
CA ASP A 365 -5.49 -23.09 -10.83
C ASP A 365 -7.03 -23.01 -10.84
N LYS A 366 -7.66 -22.45 -9.80
CA LYS A 366 -9.12 -22.49 -9.63
C LYS A 366 -9.74 -21.19 -9.14
N ILE A 367 -9.01 -20.42 -8.34
CA ILE A 367 -9.56 -19.25 -7.65
C ILE A 367 -9.27 -18.01 -8.48
N HIS A 368 -10.33 -17.33 -8.92
CA HIS A 368 -10.24 -16.05 -9.63
C HIS A 368 -10.70 -14.90 -8.73
N LEU A 369 -9.78 -14.04 -8.34
CA LEU A 369 -10.09 -12.80 -7.62
C LEU A 369 -9.92 -11.59 -8.54
N SER A 370 -10.67 -10.52 -8.27
CA SER A 370 -10.54 -9.25 -8.98
C SER A 370 -10.86 -8.06 -8.09
N GLY A 371 -10.32 -6.89 -8.43
CA GLY A 371 -10.53 -5.65 -7.70
C GLY A 371 -9.90 -5.68 -6.32
N PHE A 372 -10.65 -5.26 -5.30
CA PHE A 372 -10.16 -5.15 -3.92
C PHE A 372 -9.56 -6.47 -3.40
N PHE A 373 -10.26 -7.60 -3.55
CA PHE A 373 -9.78 -8.88 -3.02
C PHE A 373 -8.51 -9.39 -3.71
N ALA A 374 -8.27 -9.04 -4.98
CA ALA A 374 -7.03 -9.39 -5.67
C ALA A 374 -5.84 -8.59 -5.15
N ILE A 375 -6.01 -7.28 -4.93
CA ILE A 375 -4.95 -6.43 -4.35
C ILE A 375 -4.69 -6.80 -2.88
N LEU A 376 -5.74 -7.12 -2.12
CA LEU A 376 -5.58 -7.62 -0.76
C LEU A 376 -4.75 -8.90 -0.75
N MET A 377 -5.03 -9.83 -1.67
CA MET A 377 -4.24 -11.05 -1.82
C MET A 377 -2.79 -10.76 -2.22
N LYS A 378 -2.54 -9.81 -3.14
CA LYS A 378 -1.17 -9.38 -3.49
C LYS A 378 -0.40 -8.93 -2.25
N HIS A 379 -0.98 -8.08 -1.42
CA HIS A 379 -0.32 -7.68 -0.19
C HIS A 379 -0.17 -8.82 0.83
N ILE A 380 -1.11 -9.77 0.92
CA ILE A 380 -0.96 -10.97 1.78
C ILE A 380 0.23 -11.82 1.32
N VAL A 381 0.39 -12.03 0.02
CA VAL A 381 1.53 -12.77 -0.55
C VAL A 381 2.84 -12.05 -0.27
N ASN A 382 2.89 -10.72 -0.44
CA ASN A 382 4.07 -9.92 -0.10
C ASN A 382 4.40 -10.01 1.40
N LEU A 383 3.39 -9.92 2.28
CA LEU A 383 3.58 -10.10 3.73
C LEU A 383 4.10 -11.51 4.07
N LYS A 384 3.59 -12.54 3.40
CA LYS A 384 4.06 -13.92 3.57
C LYS A 384 5.53 -14.05 3.23
N TYR A 385 6.00 -13.41 2.16
CA TYR A 385 7.42 -13.42 1.79
C TYR A 385 8.31 -12.94 2.94
N PHE A 386 7.94 -11.86 3.64
CA PHE A 386 8.70 -11.37 4.80
C PHE A 386 8.75 -12.34 5.97
N ILE A 387 7.69 -13.12 6.16
CA ILE A 387 7.64 -14.20 7.15
C ILE A 387 8.60 -15.32 6.72
N ASP A 388 8.59 -15.72 5.45
CA ASP A 388 9.43 -16.79 4.91
C ASP A 388 10.93 -16.46 5.07
N ILE A 389 11.32 -15.23 4.78
CA ILE A 389 12.69 -14.77 5.03
C ILE A 389 12.98 -14.43 6.51
N ASN A 390 12.03 -14.65 7.43
CA ASN A 390 12.16 -14.38 8.86
C ASN A 390 12.54 -12.91 9.19
N SER A 391 11.94 -11.93 8.49
CA SER A 391 12.16 -10.51 8.76
C SER A 391 10.89 -9.81 9.22
N LEU A 392 10.64 -9.82 10.54
CA LEU A 392 9.54 -9.05 11.14
C LEU A 392 9.74 -7.54 10.95
N TYR A 393 10.99 -7.06 10.94
CA TYR A 393 11.27 -5.64 10.72
C TYR A 393 10.78 -5.18 9.34
N TYR A 394 11.15 -5.89 8.26
CA TYR A 394 10.74 -5.50 6.91
C TYR A 394 9.25 -5.75 6.68
N LEU A 395 8.65 -6.76 7.33
CA LEU A 395 7.19 -6.93 7.37
C LEU A 395 6.50 -5.68 7.92
N VAL A 396 6.97 -5.16 9.05
CA VAL A 396 6.41 -3.96 9.67
C VAL A 396 6.65 -2.72 8.79
N GLN A 397 7.85 -2.56 8.23
CA GLN A 397 8.14 -1.44 7.30
C GLN A 397 7.23 -1.47 6.08
N TYR A 398 7.01 -2.66 5.51
CA TYR A 398 6.08 -2.87 4.40
C TYR A 398 4.66 -2.43 4.77
N VAL A 399 4.15 -2.87 5.93
CA VAL A 399 2.83 -2.44 6.42
C VAL A 399 2.75 -0.93 6.53
N PHE A 400 3.81 -0.28 7.04
CA PHE A 400 3.83 1.17 7.16
C PHE A 400 3.84 1.88 5.81
N HIS A 401 4.71 1.52 4.87
CA HIS A 401 4.78 2.25 3.60
C HIS A 401 3.58 1.98 2.67
N GLU A 402 3.03 0.76 2.67
CA GLU A 402 1.92 0.41 1.76
C GLU A 402 0.56 0.89 2.29
N PHE A 403 0.34 0.83 3.61
CA PHE A 403 -0.97 1.10 4.18
C PHE A 403 -1.05 2.47 4.88
N PHE A 404 -0.03 2.85 5.65
CA PHE A 404 -0.13 3.97 6.60
C PHE A 404 0.59 5.26 6.17
N HIS A 405 1.67 5.17 5.40
CA HIS A 405 2.51 6.32 5.01
C HIS A 405 2.40 6.66 3.53
N ILE A 406 1.57 5.94 2.77
CA ILE A 406 1.42 6.19 1.34
C ILE A 406 0.83 7.59 1.10
N LYS A 407 1.40 8.31 0.13
CA LYS A 407 0.94 9.64 -0.23
C LYS A 407 -0.23 9.56 -1.22
N ASN A 408 -0.95 10.67 -1.37
CA ASN A 408 -1.94 10.86 -2.45
C ASN A 408 -3.06 9.80 -2.53
N LYS A 409 -3.39 9.13 -1.43
CA LYS A 409 -4.49 8.14 -1.35
C LYS A 409 -4.31 6.96 -2.33
N ARG A 410 -3.06 6.63 -2.66
CA ARG A 410 -2.69 5.54 -3.57
C ARG A 410 -2.45 4.23 -2.80
N ASN A 411 -3.45 3.76 -2.05
CA ASN A 411 -3.47 2.40 -1.52
C ASN A 411 -4.85 1.75 -1.74
N ILE A 412 -4.92 0.47 -1.40
CA ILE A 412 -6.13 -0.36 -1.49
C ILE A 412 -7.31 0.21 -0.71
N PHE A 413 -7.08 0.93 0.39
CA PHE A 413 -8.09 1.58 1.22
C PHE A 413 -8.37 3.04 0.82
N ARG A 414 -7.91 3.47 -0.36
CA ARG A 414 -8.14 4.82 -0.89
C ARG A 414 -7.68 5.91 0.09
N GLY A 415 -6.64 5.66 0.88
CA GLY A 415 -6.07 6.61 1.82
C GLY A 415 -6.85 6.80 3.13
N HIS A 416 -7.84 5.95 3.45
CA HIS A 416 -8.47 5.98 4.78
C HIS A 416 -7.49 5.62 5.92
N LEU A 417 -6.40 4.92 5.60
CA LEU A 417 -5.35 4.54 6.56
C LEU A 417 -4.13 5.48 6.54
N SER A 418 -3.95 6.30 5.50
CA SER A 418 -2.64 6.85 5.14
C SER A 418 -2.36 8.27 5.65
N ARG A 419 -2.86 8.63 6.84
CA ARG A 419 -2.84 10.01 7.34
C ARG A 419 -1.84 10.19 8.49
N TYR A 420 -1.04 11.26 8.42
CA TYR A 420 -0.16 11.68 9.50
C TYR A 420 -0.99 12.08 10.74
N GLY A 421 -0.71 11.45 11.88
CA GLY A 421 -1.58 11.43 13.05
C GLY A 421 -2.69 10.39 12.84
N ASN A 422 -2.55 9.22 13.46
CA ASN A 422 -3.34 8.04 13.14
C ASN A 422 -4.79 8.16 13.66
N VAL A 423 -5.58 9.00 12.99
CA VAL A 423 -7.01 9.24 13.22
C VAL A 423 -7.84 7.96 13.09
N LEU A 424 -7.29 6.89 12.51
CA LEU A 424 -7.90 5.57 12.53
C LEU A 424 -8.25 5.13 13.95
N TRP A 425 -7.34 5.35 14.90
CA TRP A 425 -7.54 4.93 16.30
C TRP A 425 -8.65 5.72 17.00
N SER A 426 -9.04 6.87 16.45
CA SER A 426 -10.20 7.60 16.93
C SER A 426 -11.53 7.11 16.36
N VAL A 427 -11.54 6.19 15.38
CA VAL A 427 -12.80 5.65 14.79
C VAL A 427 -13.61 4.84 15.81
N PRO A 428 -13.04 3.88 16.56
CA PRO A 428 -13.80 3.16 17.60
C PRO A 428 -14.35 4.12 18.66
N LEU A 429 -13.54 5.10 19.07
CA LEU A 429 -13.97 6.13 20.01
C LEU A 429 -15.11 6.99 19.43
N ARG A 430 -15.04 7.36 18.14
CA ARG A 430 -16.07 8.14 17.44
C ARG A 430 -17.40 7.40 17.39
N VAL A 431 -17.36 6.12 17.02
CA VAL A 431 -18.55 5.27 16.94
C VAL A 431 -19.14 5.04 18.32
N PHE A 432 -18.32 4.72 19.32
CA PHE A 432 -18.77 4.56 20.70
C PHE A 432 -19.42 5.85 21.23
N TYR A 433 -18.76 6.99 21.02
CA TYR A 433 -19.24 8.29 21.46
C TYR A 433 -20.58 8.68 20.82
N GLY A 434 -20.70 8.50 19.50
CA GLY A 434 -21.95 8.70 18.79
C GLY A 434 -23.05 7.74 19.25
N SER A 435 -22.73 6.47 19.53
CA SER A 435 -23.68 5.50 20.09
C SER A 435 -24.20 5.91 21.48
N MET A 436 -23.35 6.48 22.34
CA MET A 436 -23.79 7.02 23.63
C MET A 436 -24.80 8.16 23.46
N TRP A 437 -24.53 9.09 22.55
CA TRP A 437 -25.50 10.13 22.19
C TRP A 437 -26.79 9.56 21.59
N LEU A 438 -26.70 8.49 20.80
CA LEU A 438 -27.87 7.85 20.22
C LEU A 438 -28.74 7.23 21.32
N VAL A 439 -28.13 6.56 22.29
CA VAL A 439 -28.84 6.00 23.44
C VAL A 439 -29.53 7.09 24.25
N GLU A 440 -28.85 8.19 24.55
CA GLU A 440 -29.45 9.33 25.28
C GLU A 440 -30.61 9.97 24.51
N GLY A 441 -30.44 10.20 23.20
CA GLY A 441 -31.50 10.74 22.35
C GLY A 441 -32.71 9.80 22.24
N LEU A 442 -32.49 8.49 22.15
CA LEU A 442 -33.55 7.48 22.09
C LEU A 442 -34.29 7.33 23.43
N LYS A 443 -33.58 7.42 24.57
CA LYS A 443 -34.19 7.47 25.91
C LYS A 443 -35.20 8.61 26.01
N LYS A 444 -34.78 9.83 25.63
CA LYS A 444 -35.64 11.02 25.62
C LYS A 444 -36.78 10.91 24.61
N ALA A 445 -36.52 10.30 23.44
CA ALA A 445 -37.54 10.17 22.41
C ALA A 445 -38.65 9.19 22.80
N PHE A 446 -38.29 8.00 23.27
CA PHE A 446 -39.22 6.88 23.41
C PHE A 446 -39.50 6.48 24.87
N GLY A 447 -38.90 7.14 25.86
CA GLY A 447 -39.09 6.80 27.27
C GLY A 447 -38.61 5.39 27.63
N ILE A 448 -37.56 4.92 26.96
CA ILE A 448 -36.98 3.59 27.17
C ILE A 448 -36.03 3.59 28.37
N LEU A 449 -35.83 2.43 29.01
CA LEU A 449 -34.95 2.26 30.18
C LEU A 449 -35.39 3.05 31.44
N GLY A 450 -36.69 3.30 31.59
CA GLY A 450 -37.26 3.95 32.78
C GLY A 450 -37.19 5.48 32.77
N ALA A 451 -36.84 6.09 31.63
CA ALA A 451 -36.86 7.55 31.44
C ALA A 451 -38.24 8.05 31.00
N GLU A 452 -38.63 9.27 31.40
CA GLU A 452 -39.80 9.94 30.86
C GLU A 452 -39.54 10.43 29.42
N SER A 453 -40.52 10.25 28.53
CA SER A 453 -40.41 10.70 27.15
C SER A 453 -40.61 12.22 27.05
N TRP A 454 -39.69 12.90 26.40
CA TRP A 454 -39.75 14.35 26.10
C TRP A 454 -40.75 14.67 24.98
N PHE A 455 -41.37 13.65 24.38
CA PHE A 455 -42.44 13.83 23.41
C PHE A 455 -43.82 13.98 24.04
N GLY A 456 -43.95 13.75 25.34
CA GLY A 456 -45.18 13.98 26.11
C GLY A 456 -45.50 15.47 26.31
N ASP A 457 -46.54 15.70 27.13
CA ASP A 457 -47.06 17.04 27.44
C ASP A 457 -46.45 17.62 28.73
N THR A 458 -45.50 16.93 29.37
CA THR A 458 -44.79 17.39 30.56
C THR A 458 -43.53 18.17 30.19
N VAL A 459 -43.29 19.28 30.90
CA VAL A 459 -42.07 20.09 30.73
C VAL A 459 -40.97 19.52 31.61
N SER A 460 -39.91 18.99 30.99
CA SER A 460 -38.76 18.39 31.70
C SER A 460 -37.62 19.39 31.97
N LEU A 461 -37.75 20.66 31.57
CA LEU A 461 -36.70 21.68 31.72
C LEU A 461 -36.74 22.34 33.11
N PRO A 462 -35.60 22.52 33.80
CA PRO A 462 -35.53 22.94 35.21
C PRO A 462 -35.58 24.47 35.40
N PHE A 463 -36.33 25.20 34.56
CA PHE A 463 -36.39 26.65 34.63
C PHE A 463 -37.58 27.12 35.48
N SER A 464 -37.32 28.01 36.43
CA SER A 464 -38.30 28.48 37.42
C SER A 464 -39.52 29.20 36.82
N TRP A 465 -39.39 29.83 35.66
CA TRP A 465 -40.50 30.53 34.98
C TRP A 465 -41.39 29.61 34.12
N LEU A 466 -41.04 28.33 34.00
CA LEU A 466 -41.79 27.33 33.22
C LEU A 466 -42.58 26.37 34.10
N GLN A 467 -42.40 26.41 35.43
CA GLN A 467 -43.14 25.57 36.37
C GLN A 467 -44.38 26.30 36.88
N GLU A 468 -45.54 25.64 36.87
CA GLU A 468 -46.77 26.23 37.41
C GLU A 468 -46.63 26.48 38.92
N PRO A 469 -47.02 27.66 39.43
CA PRO A 469 -46.96 27.93 40.85
C PRO A 469 -48.21 27.37 41.54
N THR A 470 -48.26 26.07 41.88
CA THR A 470 -49.23 25.62 42.89
C THR A 470 -48.79 24.44 43.77
N SER A 471 -48.79 24.76 45.07
CA SER A 471 -49.26 23.97 46.23
C SER A 471 -48.63 22.61 46.54
N GLY A 472 -47.94 22.57 47.68
CA GLY A 472 -47.75 21.34 48.43
C GLY A 472 -46.33 21.19 48.95
N ALA A 473 -46.10 21.71 50.15
CA ALA A 473 -45.01 21.24 50.97
C ALA A 473 -45.14 19.72 51.15
N SER A 474 -44.14 18.98 50.69
CA SER A 474 -43.64 17.86 51.47
C SER A 474 -42.14 18.03 51.55
N GLU A 475 -41.70 18.65 52.65
CA GLU A 475 -40.43 18.31 53.28
C GLU A 475 -40.41 16.78 53.44
N ALA A 476 -39.78 16.11 52.49
CA ALA A 476 -39.20 14.81 52.77
C ALA A 476 -37.87 15.10 53.44
N VAL A 477 -37.79 14.79 54.74
CA VAL A 477 -36.53 14.63 55.45
C VAL A 477 -35.72 13.60 54.68
N VAL A 478 -34.77 14.06 53.88
CA VAL A 478 -33.70 13.20 53.36
C VAL A 478 -32.67 13.16 54.47
N GLU A 479 -32.48 11.98 55.06
CA GLU A 479 -31.32 11.68 55.88
C GLU A 479 -30.06 12.26 55.24
N GLU A 480 -29.18 12.81 56.06
CA GLU A 480 -27.86 13.30 55.66
C GLU A 480 -26.98 12.12 55.22
N VAL A 481 -27.32 11.47 54.11
CA VAL A 481 -26.41 10.62 53.36
C VAL A 481 -25.38 11.56 52.80
N ALA A 482 -24.15 11.45 53.30
CA ALA A 482 -23.01 12.26 52.89
C ALA A 482 -23.06 12.51 51.38
N LYS A 483 -23.35 13.76 50.97
CA LYS A 483 -23.25 14.15 49.57
C LYS A 483 -21.86 13.73 49.12
N PRO A 484 -21.75 12.85 48.12
CA PRO A 484 -20.45 12.31 47.77
C PRO A 484 -19.50 13.48 47.47
N VAL A 485 -18.35 13.47 48.13
CA VAL A 485 -17.27 14.41 47.84
C VAL A 485 -16.78 14.09 46.43
N PHE A 486 -16.45 15.12 45.65
CA PHE A 486 -15.92 14.96 44.29
C PHE A 486 -14.95 13.77 44.23
N GLY A 487 -15.30 12.78 43.43
CA GLY A 487 -14.57 11.52 43.32
C GLY A 487 -14.69 10.94 41.93
N LEU A 488 -13.67 10.18 41.50
CA LEU A 488 -13.65 9.50 40.21
C LEU A 488 -14.44 8.18 40.22
N SER A 489 -15.29 7.94 41.22
CA SER A 489 -16.12 6.74 41.31
C SER A 489 -17.34 6.87 40.39
N TYR A 490 -17.75 5.75 39.77
CA TYR A 490 -18.91 5.71 38.86
C TYR A 490 -20.22 6.12 39.56
N ALA A 491 -20.31 5.90 40.88
CA ALA A 491 -21.47 6.28 41.70
C ALA A 491 -21.59 7.81 41.91
N TYR A 492 -20.55 8.60 41.60
CA TYR A 492 -20.61 10.05 41.70
C TYR A 492 -21.16 10.68 40.40
N GLY A 493 -22.36 11.26 40.47
CA GLY A 493 -22.95 12.02 39.36
C GLY A 493 -23.86 11.24 38.42
N GLU A 494 -24.51 10.19 38.92
CA GLU A 494 -25.63 9.50 38.25
C GLU A 494 -26.96 10.28 38.35
N GLU A 495 -27.01 11.33 39.17
CA GLU A 495 -28.12 12.29 39.25
C GLU A 495 -27.69 13.66 38.68
N PRO A 496 -28.65 14.44 38.13
CA PRO A 496 -28.36 15.77 37.63
C PRO A 496 -27.88 16.67 38.79
N MET A 497 -26.68 17.23 38.64
CA MET A 497 -26.06 18.08 39.65
C MET A 497 -25.85 19.50 39.14
N MET A 498 -26.19 20.45 40.00
CA MET A 498 -25.90 21.87 39.80
C MET A 498 -24.40 22.13 40.02
N ILE A 499 -23.69 22.56 38.97
CA ILE A 499 -22.28 23.00 39.09
C ILE A 499 -22.22 24.37 39.79
N PHE A 500 -23.18 25.24 39.51
CA PHE A 500 -23.32 26.56 40.12
C PHE A 500 -24.54 26.58 41.04
N LYS A 501 -24.54 27.43 42.08
CA LYS A 501 -25.69 27.54 43.01
C LYS A 501 -26.99 27.88 42.28
N GLU A 502 -26.91 28.72 41.26
CA GLU A 502 -28.00 29.13 40.36
C GLU A 502 -27.44 29.31 38.94
N ALA A 503 -28.31 29.24 37.94
CA ALA A 503 -27.91 29.52 36.56
C ALA A 503 -27.39 30.97 36.44
N PRO A 504 -26.26 31.24 35.75
CA PRO A 504 -25.76 32.60 35.62
C PRO A 504 -26.79 33.52 34.95
N GLY A 505 -27.00 34.74 35.47
CA GLY A 505 -28.08 35.62 35.00
C GLY A 505 -28.03 35.99 33.51
N TRP A 506 -26.84 36.01 32.89
CA TRP A 506 -26.71 36.21 31.44
C TRP A 506 -27.22 35.00 30.64
N PHE A 507 -27.01 33.78 31.14
CA PHE A 507 -27.49 32.55 30.52
C PHE A 507 -29.00 32.42 30.70
N GLU A 508 -29.50 32.72 31.91
CA GLU A 508 -30.93 32.76 32.18
C GLU A 508 -31.65 33.76 31.27
N SER A 509 -31.06 34.94 31.01
CA SER A 509 -31.61 35.94 30.09
C SER A 509 -31.72 35.41 28.65
N ILE A 510 -30.71 34.67 28.18
CA ILE A 510 -30.73 34.03 26.86
C ILE A 510 -31.81 32.94 26.81
N MET A 511 -31.89 32.09 27.85
CA MET A 511 -32.88 31.02 27.90
C MET A 511 -34.31 31.54 28.00
N LYS A 512 -34.56 32.67 28.69
CA LYS A 512 -35.87 33.35 28.70
C LYS A 512 -36.27 33.89 27.32
N ILE A 513 -35.31 34.35 26.52
CA ILE A 513 -35.56 34.80 25.14
C ILE A 513 -35.88 33.58 24.24
N MET A 514 -35.14 32.49 24.41
CA MET A 514 -35.31 31.28 23.58
C MET A 514 -36.53 30.46 23.97
N ILE A 515 -36.89 30.41 25.26
CA ILE A 515 -37.95 29.59 25.84
C ILE A 515 -38.81 30.46 26.80
N PRO A 516 -39.62 31.38 26.27
CA PRO A 516 -40.38 32.32 27.08
C PRO A 516 -41.62 31.71 27.74
N ASN A 517 -42.14 30.59 27.23
CA ASN A 517 -43.39 29.98 27.68
C ASN A 517 -43.35 28.44 27.57
N THR A 518 -44.33 27.78 28.17
CA THR A 518 -44.49 26.32 28.24
C THR A 518 -44.59 25.67 26.85
N GLU A 519 -45.29 26.30 25.89
CA GLU A 519 -45.39 25.79 24.52
C GLU A 519 -44.03 25.74 23.83
N MET A 520 -43.23 26.80 23.96
CA MET A 520 -41.87 26.84 23.43
C MET A 520 -40.95 25.86 24.14
N ALA A 521 -41.18 25.58 25.43
CA ALA A 521 -40.43 24.58 26.19
C ALA A 521 -40.67 23.16 25.65
N LEU A 522 -41.94 22.79 25.41
CA LEU A 522 -42.32 21.52 24.81
C LEU A 522 -41.79 21.37 23.37
N PHE A 523 -41.78 22.46 22.59
CA PHE A 523 -41.13 22.47 21.29
C PHE A 523 -39.61 22.27 21.41
N PHE A 524 -38.96 23.00 22.31
CA PHE A 524 -37.52 23.00 22.48
C PHE A 524 -37.00 21.63 22.93
N GLN A 525 -37.65 20.95 23.89
CA GLN A 525 -37.25 19.60 24.32
C GLN A 525 -37.36 18.56 23.18
N LYS A 526 -38.42 18.64 22.35
CA LYS A 526 -38.57 17.80 21.15
C LYS A 526 -37.47 18.09 20.13
N PHE A 527 -37.25 19.38 19.83
CA PHE A 527 -36.20 19.83 18.92
C PHE A 527 -34.81 19.37 19.36
N MET A 528 -34.47 19.55 20.65
CA MET A 528 -33.20 19.12 21.21
C MET A 528 -33.00 17.62 21.12
N THR A 529 -34.06 16.82 21.32
CA THR A 529 -34.00 15.37 21.14
C THR A 529 -33.65 14.99 19.69
N TYR A 530 -34.24 15.67 18.71
CA TYR A 530 -33.86 15.48 17.30
C TYR A 530 -32.41 15.92 17.02
N VAL A 531 -31.96 17.02 17.61
CA VAL A 531 -30.56 17.49 17.49
C VAL A 531 -29.58 16.47 18.07
N GLU A 532 -29.88 15.87 19.22
CA GLU A 532 -29.04 14.84 19.85
C GLU A 532 -28.93 13.58 18.97
N ILE A 533 -30.05 13.10 18.43
CA ILE A 533 -30.05 11.97 17.48
C ILE A 533 -29.28 12.33 16.20
N ALA A 534 -29.44 13.55 15.68
CA ALA A 534 -28.71 14.00 14.50
C ALA A 534 -27.20 14.07 14.75
N ILE A 535 -26.77 14.61 15.90
CA ILE A 535 -25.36 14.62 16.34
C ILE A 535 -24.84 13.19 16.47
N ALA A 536 -25.61 12.29 17.07
CA ALA A 536 -25.25 10.89 17.25
C ALA A 536 -24.97 10.20 15.90
N LEU A 537 -25.91 10.28 14.96
CA LEU A 537 -25.77 9.70 13.63
C LEU A 537 -24.61 10.35 12.87
N ALA A 538 -24.46 11.67 12.96
CA ALA A 538 -23.37 12.39 12.32
C ALA A 538 -22.00 11.97 12.88
N LEU A 539 -21.85 11.74 14.19
CA LEU A 539 -20.63 11.19 14.78
C LEU A 539 -20.37 9.74 14.34
N ILE A 540 -21.38 8.85 14.39
CA ILE A 540 -21.23 7.44 13.98
C ILE A 540 -20.73 7.34 12.53
N PHE A 541 -21.41 8.02 11.61
CA PHE A 541 -21.06 8.03 10.20
C PHE A 541 -19.91 8.98 9.84
N GLY A 542 -19.41 9.77 10.80
CA GLY A 542 -18.29 10.69 10.62
C GLY A 542 -18.58 11.83 9.64
N LEU A 543 -19.76 12.43 9.74
CA LEU A 543 -20.21 13.60 8.99
C LEU A 543 -20.09 14.86 9.85
N PHE A 544 -19.39 15.87 9.34
CA PHE A 544 -19.08 17.13 10.01
C PHE A 544 -18.50 16.94 11.42
N THR A 545 -17.63 15.94 11.58
CA THR A 545 -17.21 15.44 12.91
C THR A 545 -16.62 16.52 13.80
N TRP A 546 -15.90 17.48 13.21
CA TRP A 546 -15.37 18.62 13.95
C TRP A 546 -16.48 19.52 14.49
N LEU A 547 -17.45 19.88 13.63
CA LEU A 547 -18.58 20.74 13.99
C LEU A 547 -19.52 20.06 14.98
N THR A 548 -19.79 18.77 14.78
CA THR A 548 -20.65 18.00 15.69
C THR A 548 -19.99 17.82 17.05
N SER A 549 -18.68 17.53 17.10
CA SER A 549 -17.93 17.50 18.37
C SER A 549 -17.93 18.85 19.07
N ALA A 550 -17.74 19.97 18.33
CA ALA A 550 -17.83 21.31 18.90
C ALA A 550 -19.24 21.64 19.44
N ALA A 551 -20.29 21.27 18.68
CA ALA A 551 -21.67 21.42 19.12
C ALA A 551 -21.94 20.61 20.41
N THR A 552 -21.39 19.40 20.50
CA THR A 552 -21.49 18.58 21.71
C THR A 552 -20.83 19.24 22.92
N ILE A 553 -19.65 19.85 22.78
CA ILE A 553 -19.03 20.61 23.87
C ILE A 553 -19.98 21.73 24.32
N GLY A 554 -20.58 22.47 23.37
CA GLY A 554 -21.58 23.48 23.66
C GLY A 554 -22.81 22.95 24.42
N LEU A 555 -23.32 21.77 24.02
CA LEU A 555 -24.44 21.11 24.71
C LEU A 555 -24.09 20.73 26.14
N VAL A 556 -22.91 20.13 26.35
CA VAL A 556 -22.47 19.73 27.70
C VAL A 556 -22.29 20.98 28.59
N ILE A 557 -21.73 22.06 28.06
CA ILE A 557 -21.65 23.35 28.77
C ILE A 557 -23.05 23.89 29.08
N SER A 558 -23.99 23.80 28.14
CA SER A 558 -25.37 24.23 28.38
C SER A 558 -26.04 23.43 29.50
N PHE A 559 -25.86 22.10 29.55
CA PHE A 559 -26.38 21.26 30.64
C PHE A 559 -25.73 21.61 31.98
N ALA A 560 -24.43 21.92 31.99
CA ALA A 560 -23.70 22.37 33.18
C ALA A 560 -24.25 23.69 33.73
N LEU A 561 -24.67 24.60 32.85
CA LEU A 561 -25.26 25.89 33.21
C LEU A 561 -26.74 25.80 33.59
N SER A 562 -27.45 24.78 33.12
CA SER A 562 -28.89 24.60 33.36
C SER A 562 -29.22 23.64 34.51
N GLY A 563 -28.23 23.04 35.18
CA GLY A 563 -28.46 22.09 36.27
C GLY A 563 -28.84 20.67 35.84
N MET A 564 -28.83 20.40 34.53
CA MET A 564 -29.13 19.09 33.95
C MET A 564 -27.87 18.26 33.70
N PHE A 565 -26.74 18.64 34.30
CA PHE A 565 -25.46 18.01 34.05
C PHE A 565 -25.21 16.83 34.98
N TYR A 566 -24.90 15.70 34.36
CA TYR A 566 -24.43 14.51 35.05
C TYR A 566 -22.90 14.54 35.05
N TRP A 567 -22.28 14.59 36.23
CA TRP A 567 -20.81 14.68 36.35
C TRP A 567 -20.09 13.50 35.69
N ILE A 568 -20.74 12.33 35.65
CA ILE A 568 -20.22 11.17 34.94
C ILE A 568 -20.04 11.41 33.43
N ASN A 569 -20.71 12.41 32.86
CA ASN A 569 -20.59 12.76 31.44
C ASN A 569 -19.46 13.76 31.15
N ILE A 570 -18.64 14.16 32.13
CA ILE A 570 -17.54 15.13 31.90
C ILE A 570 -16.53 14.65 30.83
N TRP A 571 -16.33 13.33 30.70
CA TRP A 571 -15.45 12.76 29.70
C TRP A 571 -15.91 13.07 28.26
N PHE A 572 -17.18 13.42 28.05
CA PHE A 572 -17.71 13.78 26.73
C PHE A 572 -16.96 14.97 26.13
N ILE A 573 -16.54 15.94 26.94
CA ILE A 573 -15.79 17.11 26.45
C ILE A 573 -14.42 16.68 25.93
N PHE A 574 -13.68 15.86 26.69
CA PHE A 574 -12.35 15.41 26.30
C PHE A 574 -12.39 14.50 25.07
N VAL A 575 -13.42 13.65 24.96
CA VAL A 575 -13.63 12.83 23.77
C VAL A 575 -14.00 13.69 22.56
N ALA A 576 -14.88 14.69 22.71
CA ALA A 576 -15.20 15.63 21.63
C ALA A 576 -13.93 16.35 21.13
N ILE A 577 -13.10 16.87 22.04
CA ILE A 577 -11.81 17.50 21.67
C ILE A 577 -10.90 16.51 20.93
N ALA A 578 -10.80 15.26 21.38
CA ALA A 578 -10.00 14.24 20.71
C ALA A 578 -10.52 13.93 19.29
N LEU A 579 -11.84 13.90 19.09
CA LEU A 579 -12.48 13.63 17.80
C LEU A 579 -12.37 14.79 16.79
N MET A 580 -12.11 16.01 17.28
CA MET A 580 -11.80 17.19 16.45
C MET A 580 -10.46 17.08 15.71
N ASN A 581 -9.66 16.02 15.94
CA ASN A 581 -8.48 15.70 15.14
C ASN A 581 -8.78 15.35 13.66
N GLY A 582 -10.05 15.37 13.25
CA GLY A 582 -10.50 15.02 11.92
C GLY A 582 -10.79 13.53 11.73
N SER A 583 -11.19 12.85 12.81
CA SER A 583 -11.60 11.45 12.87
C SER A 583 -12.64 11.07 11.80
N GLY A 584 -13.54 11.98 11.42
CA GLY A 584 -14.52 11.79 10.33
C GLY A 584 -13.91 11.42 8.97
N ARG A 585 -12.66 11.78 8.71
CA ARG A 585 -11.99 11.47 7.44
C ARG A 585 -11.49 10.02 7.35
N ALA A 586 -11.41 9.30 8.48
CA ALA A 586 -11.12 7.87 8.51
C ALA A 586 -12.44 7.10 8.62
N PHE A 587 -12.74 6.25 7.61
CA PHE A 587 -13.99 5.48 7.54
C PHE A 587 -15.24 6.31 7.93
N GLY A 588 -15.35 7.52 7.39
CA GLY A 588 -16.48 8.41 7.65
C GLY A 588 -16.78 9.31 6.46
N LEU A 589 -17.94 9.96 6.49
CA LEU A 589 -18.48 10.77 5.39
C LEU A 589 -17.65 12.03 5.12
N ASP A 590 -16.95 12.58 6.12
CA ASP A 590 -16.07 13.75 5.95
C ASP A 590 -14.96 13.51 4.93
N TYR A 591 -14.59 12.24 4.69
CA TYR A 591 -13.64 11.89 3.64
C TYR A 591 -14.11 12.33 2.24
N TYR A 592 -15.42 12.27 1.98
CA TYR A 592 -16.02 12.60 0.68
C TYR A 592 -16.64 14.00 0.70
N VAL A 593 -17.38 14.32 1.76
CA VAL A 593 -18.17 15.55 1.86
C VAL A 593 -17.27 16.78 1.99
N ILE A 594 -16.25 16.75 2.85
CA ILE A 594 -15.40 17.93 3.08
C ILE A 594 -14.64 18.34 1.82
N PRO A 595 -13.94 17.45 1.08
CA PRO A 595 -13.31 17.83 -0.18
C PRO A 595 -14.31 18.29 -1.24
N TRP A 596 -15.51 17.71 -1.28
CA TRP A 596 -16.56 18.16 -2.21
C TRP A 596 -17.02 19.59 -1.90
N ILE A 597 -17.26 19.92 -0.62
CA ILE A 597 -17.58 21.28 -0.17
C ILE A 597 -16.44 22.23 -0.50
N GLN A 598 -15.20 21.87 -0.17
CA GLN A 598 -14.02 22.69 -0.45
C GLN A 598 -13.87 22.97 -1.94
N LYS A 599 -14.07 21.97 -2.80
CA LYS A 599 -14.02 22.14 -4.25
C LYS A 599 -15.16 23.03 -4.76
N LYS A 600 -16.39 22.83 -4.29
CA LYS A 600 -17.56 23.61 -4.73
C LYS A 600 -17.50 25.05 -4.25
N ALA A 601 -17.34 25.27 -2.94
CA ALA A 601 -17.22 26.58 -2.34
C ALA A 601 -15.97 27.31 -2.85
N GLY A 602 -14.84 26.60 -2.96
CA GLY A 602 -13.61 27.14 -3.53
C GLY A 602 -13.79 27.56 -4.99
N SER A 603 -14.43 26.73 -5.82
CA SER A 603 -14.70 27.10 -7.22
C SER A 603 -15.65 28.28 -7.36
N TRP A 604 -16.59 28.44 -6.43
CA TRP A 604 -17.52 29.56 -6.40
C TRP A 604 -16.83 30.85 -5.95
N TRP A 605 -15.94 30.77 -4.95
CA TRP A 605 -15.26 31.92 -4.37
C TRP A 605 -14.01 32.36 -5.16
N TYR A 606 -13.18 31.42 -5.58
CA TYR A 606 -11.89 31.67 -6.28
C TYR A 606 -11.97 31.46 -7.80
N GLY A 607 -13.05 30.86 -8.32
CA GLY A 607 -13.17 30.51 -9.73
C GLY A 607 -12.56 29.13 -10.08
N LYS A 608 -12.49 28.80 -11.37
CA LYS A 608 -11.84 27.58 -11.86
C LYS A 608 -10.44 27.92 -12.36
N GLU A 609 -9.44 27.19 -11.89
CA GLU A 609 -8.09 27.25 -12.45
C GLU A 609 -8.15 26.90 -13.94
N LYS A 610 -7.49 27.72 -14.75
CA LYS A 610 -7.27 27.46 -16.16
C LYS A 610 -5.79 27.56 -16.41
N SER A 611 -5.20 26.48 -16.85
CA SER A 611 -3.82 26.48 -17.30
C SER A 611 -3.73 27.22 -18.62
N LEU A 612 -3.01 28.35 -18.61
CA LEU A 612 -2.63 29.06 -19.82
C LEU A 612 -1.18 28.67 -20.07
N TYR A 613 -0.97 27.72 -20.99
CA TYR A 613 0.34 27.18 -21.27
C TYR A 613 1.18 28.14 -22.04
#